data_AF-A0A0R2FBM0-F1
#
_entry.id   AF-A0A0R2FBM0-F1
#
_cell.length_a   1.000
_cell.length_b   1.000
_cell.length_c   1.000
_cell.angle_alpha   90.00
_cell.angle_beta   90.00
_cell.angle_gamma   90.00
#
_symmetry.space_group_name_H-M   'P 1'
#
loop_
_entity.id
_entity.type
_entity.pdbx_description
1 polymer ?
#
loop_
_entity_poly.entity_id
_entity_poly.type
_entity_poly.pdbx_seq_one_letter_code
_entity_poly.pdbx_strand_id
1 'polypeptide(L)' 'MAEETIFFNPGDAIASDYDFQAARRSAEIFKVDHASTKGLIVAKDGKGRFDVFYEGTNSDPNAGKEKPTQYTILARL' A
#
# COMPACT_ATOMS: atom_id res chain seq x y z
N MET A 1 5.61 -17.64 9.89
CA MET A 1 5.04 -16.96 8.73
C MET A 1 5.47 -15.51 8.85
N ALA A 2 6.26 -14.99 7.92
CA ALA A 2 6.86 -13.67 8.06
C ALA A 2 5.81 -12.61 7.69
N GLU A 3 5.19 -12.02 8.70
CA GLU A 3 4.41 -10.79 8.57
C GLU A 3 5.37 -9.64 8.25
N GLU A 4 5.45 -9.27 6.98
CA GLU A 4 6.32 -8.17 6.56
C GLU A 4 5.66 -6.84 6.94
N THR A 5 6.23 -6.20 7.96
CA THR A 5 5.82 -4.89 8.45
C THR A 5 6.71 -3.84 7.82
N ILE A 6 6.08 -2.89 7.13
CA ILE A 6 6.76 -1.83 6.38
C ILE A 6 6.19 -0.47 6.76
N PHE A 7 7.00 0.57 6.60
CA PHE A 7 6.63 1.93 6.92
C PHE A 7 6.34 2.69 5.63
N PHE A 8 5.09 3.11 5.44
CA PHE A 8 4.65 3.84 4.24
C PHE A 8 4.11 5.20 4.64
N ASN A 9 4.25 6.18 3.75
CA ASN A 9 3.54 7.43 3.91
C ASN A 9 2.10 7.25 3.39
N PRO A 10 1.05 7.51 4.20
CA PRO A 10 -0.34 7.47 3.71
C PRO A 10 -0.59 8.38 2.49
N GLY A 11 0.19 9.45 2.32
CA GLY A 11 0.09 10.31 1.14
C GLY A 11 0.55 9.68 -0.18
N ASP A 12 1.28 8.55 -0.14
CA ASP A 12 1.70 7.79 -1.33
C ASP A 12 0.71 6.65 -1.67
N ALA A 13 -0.31 6.43 -0.83
CA ALA A 13 -1.33 5.42 -1.09
C ALA A 13 -2.12 5.78 -2.36
N ILE A 14 -2.17 4.84 -3.29
CA ILE A 14 -2.92 4.95 -4.55
C ILE A 14 -4.42 4.86 -4.25
N ALA A 15 -4.78 3.98 -3.31
CA ALA A 15 -6.14 3.77 -2.85
C ALA A 15 -6.12 3.46 -1.34
N SER A 16 -7.16 3.93 -0.65
CA SER A 16 -7.37 3.69 0.78
C SER A 16 -8.81 3.26 0.98
N ASP A 17 -9.01 2.07 1.54
CA ASP A 17 -10.33 1.49 1.78
C ASP A 17 -10.38 0.80 3.15
N TYR A 18 -11.59 0.69 3.71
CA TYR A 18 -11.79 -0.13 4.92
C TYR A 18 -12.03 -1.61 4.60
N ASP A 19 -12.25 -1.94 3.33
CA ASP A 19 -12.48 -3.29 2.85
C ASP A 19 -11.30 -3.78 1.99
N PHE A 20 -10.73 -4.93 2.37
CA PHE A 20 -9.63 -5.56 1.62
C PHE A 20 -10.01 -5.85 0.16
N GLN A 21 -11.25 -6.28 -0.10
CA GLN A 21 -11.71 -6.53 -1.46
C GLN A 21 -11.83 -5.25 -2.28
N ALA A 22 -12.25 -4.14 -1.67
CA ALA A 22 -12.32 -2.85 -2.34
C ALA A 22 -10.93 -2.34 -2.69
N ALA A 23 -10.01 -2.35 -1.71
CA ALA A 23 -8.59 -2.00 -1.92
C ALA A 23 -7.96 -2.84 -3.04
N ARG A 24 -8.14 -4.16 -2.99
CA ARG A 24 -7.60 -5.08 -4.01
C ARG A 24 -8.20 -4.82 -5.39
N ARG A 25 -9.51 -4.59 -5.49
CA ARG A 25 -10.17 -4.28 -6.76
C ARG A 25 -9.67 -2.96 -7.33
N SER A 26 -9.52 -1.93 -6.51
CA SER A 26 -8.93 -0.65 -6.89
C SER A 26 -7.51 -0.85 -7.40
N ALA A 27 -6.70 -1.67 -6.71
CA ALA A 27 -5.36 -2.03 -7.14
C ALA A 27 -5.36 -2.75 -8.50
N GLU A 28 -6.20 -3.76 -8.69
CA GLU A 28 -6.30 -4.50 -9.95
C GLU A 28 -6.74 -3.59 -11.11
N ILE A 29 -7.71 -2.70 -10.88
CA ILE A 29 -8.12 -1.69 -11.86
C ILE A 29 -6.95 -0.76 -12.18
N PHE A 30 -6.24 -0.28 -11.17
CA PHE A 30 -5.10 0.62 -11.36
C PHE A 30 -3.97 -0.06 -12.15
N LYS A 31 -3.68 -1.35 -11.89
CA LYS A 31 -2.68 -2.13 -12.64
C LYS A 31 -3.06 -2.38 -14.09
N VAL A 32 -4.36 -2.47 -14.38
CA VAL A 32 -4.87 -2.66 -15.74
C VAL A 32 -4.89 -1.33 -16.50
N ASP A 33 -5.28 -0.24 -15.83
CA ASP A 33 -5.39 1.10 -16.42
C ASP A 33 -4.01 1.76 -16.60
N HIS A 34 -3.19 1.73 -15.55
CA HIS A 34 -1.77 2.00 -15.64
C HIS A 34 -1.03 0.69 -15.89
N ALA A 35 -0.56 0.49 -17.12
CA ALA A 35 0.41 -0.56 -17.49
C ALA A 35 1.79 -0.35 -16.82
N SER A 36 1.78 0.06 -15.56
CA SER A 36 2.94 0.24 -14.70
C SER A 36 3.47 -1.15 -14.38
N THR A 37 4.69 -1.41 -14.82
CA THR A 37 5.49 -2.62 -14.54
C THR A 37 5.81 -2.83 -13.06
N LYS A 38 5.32 -1.95 -12.18
CA LYS A 38 5.51 -2.03 -10.73
C LYS A 38 4.37 -2.84 -10.14
N GLY A 39 4.70 -3.84 -9.33
CA GLY A 39 3.71 -4.59 -8.56
C GLY A 39 2.89 -3.66 -7.66
N LEU A 40 1.74 -4.11 -7.21
CA LEU A 40 0.95 -3.38 -6.21
C LEU A 40 0.96 -4.18 -4.91
N ILE A 41 1.04 -3.49 -3.79
CA ILE A 41 0.98 -4.12 -2.47
C ILE A 41 -0.23 -3.57 -1.73
N VAL A 42 -1.01 -4.48 -1.14
CA VAL A 42 -2.10 -4.13 -0.24
C VAL A 42 -1.57 -4.31 1.18
N ALA A 43 -1.47 -3.19 1.88
CA ALA A 43 -0.96 -3.15 3.24
C ALA A 43 -2.04 -2.64 4.19
N LYS A 44 -2.04 -3.14 5.42
CA LYS A 44 -3.03 -2.81 6.44
C LYS A 44 -2.42 -1.99 7.55
N ASP A 45 -3.03 -0.86 7.87
CA ASP A 45 -2.60 0.02 8.95
C ASP A 45 -3.06 -0.52 10.33
N GLY A 46 -2.44 -0.02 11.40
CA GLY A 46 -2.79 -0.40 12.78
C GLY A 46 -4.23 -0.05 13.20
N LYS A 47 -4.93 0.82 12.47
CA LYS A 47 -6.35 1.19 12.65
C LYS A 47 -7.31 0.32 11.83
N GLY A 48 -6.79 -0.59 11.01
CA GLY A 48 -7.60 -1.53 10.25
C GLY A 48 -8.00 -1.09 8.84
N ARG A 49 -7.44 -0.01 8.32
CA ARG A 49 -7.58 0.41 6.92
C ARG A 49 -6.62 -0.37 6.04
N PHE A 50 -7.03 -0.55 4.80
CA PHE A 50 -6.27 -1.20 3.76
C PHE A 50 -5.87 -0.15 2.73
N ASP A 51 -4.58 0.05 2.61
CA ASP A 51 -3.99 1.01 1.71
C ASP A 51 -3.19 0.27 0.64
N VAL A 52 -3.34 0.73 -0.59
CA VAL A 52 -2.69 0.16 -1.78
C VAL A 52 -1.50 1.04 -2.13
N PHE A 53 -0.33 0.43 -2.24
CA PHE A 53 0.91 1.11 -2.61
C PHE A 53 1.56 0.45 -3.82
N TYR A 54 2.47 1.16 -4.47
CA TYR A 54 3.35 0.56 -5.48
C TYR A 54 4.46 -0.25 -4.81
N GLU A 55 4.73 -1.42 -5.35
CA GLU A 55 5.89 -2.24 -5.00
C GLU A 55 7.17 -1.50 -5.39
N GLY A 56 8.09 -1.38 -4.43
CA GLY A 56 9.33 -0.64 -4.58
C GLY A 56 9.27 0.83 -4.15
N THR A 57 8.09 1.35 -3.77
CA THR A 57 8.00 2.66 -3.11
C THR A 57 8.28 2.51 -1.62
N ASN A 58 9.52 2.24 -1.24
CA ASN A 58 9.88 2.40 0.16
C ASN A 58 9.84 3.89 0.48
N SER A 59 8.89 4.32 1.31
CA SER A 59 8.96 5.65 1.90
C SER A 59 10.13 5.65 2.87
N ASP A 60 11.25 6.29 2.51
CA ASP A 60 12.29 6.54 3.49
C ASP A 60 11.66 7.30 4.68
N PRO A 61 11.94 6.91 5.92
CA PRO A 61 11.43 7.62 7.10
C PRO A 61 11.91 9.07 7.20
N ASN A 62 12.81 9.49 6.29
CA ASN A 62 13.33 10.85 6.15
C ASN A 62 12.93 11.54 4.82
N ALA A 63 12.18 10.90 3.91
CA ALA A 63 11.92 11.44 2.56
C ALA A 63 10.70 12.37 2.44
N GLY A 64 9.86 12.51 3.48
CA GLY A 64 8.61 13.26 3.38
C GLY A 64 8.23 13.99 4.66
N LYS A 65 7.46 15.07 4.53
CA LYS A 65 6.98 15.93 5.64
C LYS A 65 5.99 15.25 6.59
N GLU A 66 5.61 14.00 6.32
CA GLU A 66 4.61 13.26 7.09
C GLU A 66 5.22 12.00 7.69
N LYS A 67 4.82 11.69 8.94
CA LYS A 67 5.37 10.56 9.68
C LYS A 67 4.95 9.26 9.00
N PRO A 68 5.90 8.40 8.62
CA PRO A 68 5.56 7.14 7.99
C PRO A 68 4.73 6.30 8.99
N THR A 69 3.62 5.77 8.50
CA THR A 69 2.73 4.92 9.27
C THR A 69 3.15 3.46 9.09
N GLN A 70 3.02 2.68 10.15
CA GLN A 70 3.32 1.25 10.10
C GLN A 70 2.17 0.51 9.41
N TYR A 71 2.51 -0.26 8.38
CA TYR A 71 1.58 -1.11 7.65
C TYR A 71 2.07 -2.55 7.65
N THR A 72 1.12 -3.49 7.63
CA THR A 72 1.36 -4.92 7.50
C THR A 72 0.99 -5.36 6.09
N ILE A 73 1.92 -5.92 5.31
CA ILE A 73 1.58 -6.43 3.98
C ILE A 73 0.65 -7.62 4.12
N LEU A 74 -0.48 -7.56 3.41
CA LEU A 74 -1.42 -8.67 3.34
C LEU A 74 -1.39 -9.37 1.98
N ALA A 75 -1.15 -8.62 0.90
CA ALA A 75 -1.07 -9.18 -0.44
C ALA A 75 -0.14 -8.36 -1.34
N ARG A 76 0.45 -9.04 -2.32
CA ARG A 76 1.19 -8.45 -3.44
C ARG A 76 0.53 -8.89 -4.74
N LEU A 77 0.42 -7.99 -5.71
CA LEU A 77 -0.32 -8.13 -6.96
C LEU A 77 0.59 -7.85 -8.16
#